data_AF-A0A6L7QEP4-F1
#
_entry.id   AF-A0A6L7QEP4-F1
#
_cell.length_a   1.000
_cell.length_b   1.000
_cell.length_c   1.000
_cell.angle_alpha   90.00
_cell.angle_beta   90.00
_cell.angle_gamma   90.00
#
_symmetry.space_group_name_H-M   'P 1'
#
loop_
_entity.id
_entity.type
_entity.pdbx_description
1 polymer ?
#
loop_
_entity_poly.entity_id
_entity_poly.type
_entity_poly.pdbx_seq_one_letter_code
_entity_poly.pdbx_strand_id
1 'polypeptide(L)'
;MKISRLAEQRYLLGHSRAMAELHLFCAAKQFGLSPLRHYFLDHHSSQPRDFMTAKILAVLLLFALPTQAKTRIEAAYEAGELDLETALIYQVLSVRAPDQLPAIYRESSGLAVCGTPHLVQAMSAAPNLSADFQTRLGKLVKDRPDAQHNLLSPSGHFRVHYDTEGVNAVSPQDDDANNIPDYIDLALAVLDSTWTLEIERLGYNPPPSDNGLGGGDEYDVYIVELGVGRSFYGFAYPGTSGATTYSHLEIDNNFTDPGYKQTHGLDALRVTIAHEFHHAIQFGYYATFDGSWWQESTSTWMEEVAYPHIDDYLQYLTYFLSEPQRALNSGPYQSLHTYGSAIFSLFLDQHYGRELNRLIWEELGQRKSVHLDHFDHVIRQVEPGGLGVVMGEFAVWNYFTNNRYRDPYYA
;
A
#
# COMPACT_ATOMS: atom_id res chain seq x y z
N MET A 1 8.44 -5.15 -42.50
CA MET A 1 9.86 -5.49 -42.68
C MET A 1 10.67 -4.21 -42.56
N LYS A 2 11.70 -4.23 -41.68
CA LYS A 2 12.55 -3.13 -41.18
C LYS A 2 12.04 -2.39 -39.93
N ILE A 3 12.15 -3.08 -38.79
CA ILE A 3 12.47 -2.49 -37.49
C ILE A 3 13.95 -2.82 -37.27
N SER A 4 14.82 -1.82 -37.21
CA SER A 4 16.10 -1.90 -36.49
C SER A 4 16.74 -0.52 -36.38
N ARG A 5 16.87 -0.05 -35.15
CA ARG A 5 17.91 0.83 -34.58
C ARG A 5 17.27 1.65 -33.47
N LEU A 6 17.41 1.18 -32.23
CA LEU A 6 17.45 1.97 -30.98
C LEU A 6 17.70 1.01 -29.79
N ALA A 7 18.74 0.16 -29.88
CA ALA A 7 19.09 -0.79 -28.81
C ALA A 7 20.61 -0.81 -28.49
N GLU A 8 21.37 0.20 -28.90
CA GLU A 8 22.80 0.32 -28.56
C GLU A 8 23.10 1.70 -27.97
N GLN A 9 22.65 1.94 -26.74
CA GLN A 9 23.24 2.98 -25.89
C GLN A 9 22.97 2.82 -24.38
N ARG A 10 22.90 1.59 -23.87
CA ARG A 10 22.94 1.34 -22.42
C ARG A 10 23.92 0.22 -22.09
N TYR A 11 25.19 0.57 -22.10
CA TYR A 11 26.20 -0.16 -21.33
C TYR A 11 27.34 0.80 -20.99
N LEU A 12 27.62 0.90 -19.69
CA LEU A 12 28.80 1.48 -19.00
C LEU A 12 28.49 2.59 -17.97
N LEU A 13 28.43 2.12 -16.70
CA LEU A 13 29.06 2.67 -15.48
C LEU A 13 28.47 3.94 -14.85
N GLY A 14 27.97 3.93 -13.60
CA GLY A 14 27.94 2.84 -12.64
C GLY A 14 27.14 3.19 -11.39
N HIS A 15 26.38 2.22 -10.88
CA HIS A 15 25.69 2.24 -9.59
C HIS A 15 25.53 0.79 -9.10
N SER A 16 26.62 0.08 -8.80
CA SER A 16 26.53 -1.29 -8.24
C SER A 16 27.51 -1.56 -7.09
N ARG A 17 27.90 -0.54 -6.32
CA ARG A 17 28.76 -0.72 -5.14
C ARG A 17 28.15 -0.27 -3.81
N ALA A 18 26.99 0.40 -3.80
CA ALA A 18 26.34 0.82 -2.56
C ALA A 18 25.42 -0.26 -1.95
N MET A 19 24.83 -1.15 -2.76
CA MET A 19 23.89 -2.18 -2.28
C MET A 19 24.57 -3.41 -1.64
N ALA A 20 25.88 -3.62 -1.87
CA ALA A 20 26.57 -4.82 -1.40
C ALA A 20 27.20 -4.70 0.00
N GLU A 21 27.36 -3.49 0.56
CA GLU A 21 28.02 -3.30 1.87
C GLU A 21 27.06 -3.02 3.04
N LEU A 22 25.76 -2.80 2.78
CA LEU A 22 24.78 -2.52 3.85
C LEU A 22 24.20 -3.80 4.50
N HIS A 23 24.19 -4.93 3.81
CA HIS A 23 23.56 -6.16 4.30
C HIS A 23 24.39 -7.00 5.29
N LEU A 24 25.69 -6.70 5.45
CA LEU A 24 26.52 -7.40 6.45
C LEU A 24 26.40 -6.81 7.87
N PHE A 25 25.85 -5.61 8.03
CA PHE A 25 25.80 -4.94 9.34
C PHE A 25 24.49 -5.15 10.12
N CYS A 26 23.36 -5.40 9.45
CA CYS A 26 22.07 -5.60 10.13
C CYS A 26 21.87 -7.02 10.71
N ALA A 27 22.50 -8.07 10.15
CA ALA A 27 22.29 -9.44 10.62
C ALA A 27 23.10 -9.82 11.89
N ALA A 28 24.19 -9.11 12.22
CA ALA A 28 25.07 -9.48 13.34
C ALA A 28 24.73 -8.80 14.68
N LYS A 29 23.98 -7.69 14.66
CA LYS A 29 23.68 -6.92 15.88
C LYS A 29 22.37 -7.31 16.58
N GLN A 30 21.49 -8.06 15.90
CA GLN A 30 20.19 -8.45 16.44
C GLN A 30 20.20 -9.82 17.17
N PHE A 31 21.27 -10.61 17.05
CA PHE A 31 21.31 -11.96 17.63
C PHE A 31 22.55 -12.31 18.47
N GLY A 32 23.55 -11.45 18.64
CA GLY A 32 24.60 -11.62 19.66
C GLY A 32 25.31 -12.99 19.68
N LEU A 33 25.52 -13.63 18.53
CA LEU A 33 26.11 -14.97 18.44
C LEU A 33 27.45 -14.97 17.68
N SER A 34 28.48 -15.49 18.33
CA SER A 34 29.78 -15.83 17.74
C SER A 34 29.71 -17.20 17.04
N PRO A 35 30.38 -17.41 15.89
CA PRO A 35 30.30 -18.68 15.17
C PRO A 35 31.23 -19.74 15.76
N LEU A 36 30.68 -20.92 16.04
CA LEU A 36 31.46 -22.15 16.26
C LEU A 36 31.04 -23.23 15.25
N ARG A 37 32.06 -23.94 14.76
CA ARG A 37 32.11 -24.77 13.56
C ARG A 37 32.19 -26.26 13.95
N HIS A 38 31.70 -27.14 13.05
CA HIS A 38 31.87 -28.62 12.95
C HIS A 38 30.92 -29.48 13.83
N TYR A 39 30.38 -30.64 13.41
CA TYR A 39 30.93 -31.77 12.64
C TYR A 39 29.81 -32.59 11.91
N PHE A 40 30.19 -33.30 10.83
CA PHE A 40 29.45 -34.29 10.00
C PHE A 40 29.13 -35.63 10.71
N LEU A 41 28.07 -36.35 10.30
CA LEU A 41 28.12 -37.66 9.57
C LEU A 41 26.77 -38.41 9.48
N ASP A 42 26.59 -39.07 8.34
CA ASP A 42 25.48 -39.93 7.86
C ASP A 42 25.20 -41.21 8.69
N HIS A 43 23.99 -41.78 8.56
CA HIS A 43 23.79 -43.21 8.17
C HIS A 43 22.34 -43.59 7.82
N HIS A 44 22.20 -44.29 6.70
CA HIS A 44 21.01 -45.03 6.23
C HIS A 44 20.74 -46.30 7.07
N SER A 45 19.47 -46.70 7.24
CA SER A 45 18.99 -48.07 6.92
C SER A 45 17.46 -48.20 7.09
N SER A 46 16.94 -49.28 6.53
CA SER A 46 15.60 -49.53 6.00
C SER A 46 14.71 -50.48 6.84
N GLN A 47 13.38 -50.34 6.62
CA GLN A 47 12.33 -51.40 6.57
C GLN A 47 11.51 -51.77 7.84
N PRO A 48 10.26 -52.30 7.68
CA PRO A 48 9.05 -51.73 8.27
C PRO A 48 8.34 -52.64 9.30
N ARG A 49 7.34 -52.10 10.02
CA ARG A 49 6.30 -52.90 10.68
C ARG A 49 4.93 -52.25 10.60
N ASP A 50 3.98 -53.03 10.10
CA ASP A 50 2.54 -52.80 10.10
C ASP A 50 1.98 -52.60 11.52
N PHE A 51 1.10 -51.62 11.68
CA PHE A 51 0.01 -51.70 12.65
C PHE A 51 -1.26 -51.09 12.06
N MET A 52 -2.32 -51.89 12.13
CA MET A 52 -3.69 -51.63 11.69
C MET A 52 -4.31 -50.38 12.33
N THR A 53 -5.20 -49.77 11.53
CA THR A 53 -6.40 -48.99 11.92
C THR A 53 -6.19 -47.67 12.68
N ALA A 54 -6.16 -46.55 11.95
CA ALA A 54 -6.60 -45.25 12.44
C ALA A 54 -7.27 -44.47 11.31
N LYS A 55 -8.45 -43.93 11.62
CA LYS A 55 -9.31 -43.14 10.72
C LYS A 55 -8.57 -41.89 10.25
N ILE A 56 -8.66 -41.60 8.96
CA ILE A 56 -8.13 -40.39 8.33
C ILE A 56 -8.93 -39.19 8.85
N LEU A 57 -8.35 -38.43 9.77
CA LEU A 57 -8.67 -37.03 10.00
C LEU A 57 -7.41 -36.25 9.62
N ALA A 58 -7.36 -35.78 8.38
CA ALA A 58 -6.32 -34.88 7.91
C ALA A 58 -6.59 -33.50 8.53
N VAL A 59 -6.11 -33.29 9.76
CA VAL A 59 -5.87 -31.94 10.27
C VAL A 59 -4.42 -31.64 9.94
N LEU A 60 -4.22 -30.98 8.80
CA LEU A 60 -3.01 -30.23 8.52
C LEU A 60 -2.88 -29.15 9.61
N LEU A 61 -2.13 -29.47 10.66
CA LEU A 61 -1.44 -28.48 11.47
C LEU A 61 -0.31 -27.90 10.60
N LEU A 62 -0.71 -27.07 9.63
CA LEU A 62 0.17 -26.03 9.11
C LEU A 62 0.26 -25.00 10.24
N PHE A 63 1.44 -24.90 10.85
CA PHE A 63 1.81 -23.72 11.60
C PHE A 63 1.78 -22.55 10.61
N ALA A 64 0.64 -21.88 10.50
CA ALA A 64 0.59 -20.50 10.07
C ALA A 64 1.30 -19.72 11.17
N LEU A 65 2.57 -19.40 10.97
CA LEU A 65 3.17 -18.30 11.71
C LEU A 65 2.35 -17.07 11.33
N PRO A 66 1.62 -16.44 12.26
CA PRO A 66 0.83 -15.27 11.92
C PRO A 66 1.82 -14.16 11.58
N THR A 67 1.89 -13.79 10.31
CA THR A 67 2.70 -12.66 9.88
C THR A 67 2.03 -11.32 10.24
N GLN A 68 0.90 -11.30 10.92
CA GLN A 68 0.47 -10.19 11.78
C GLN A 68 -0.46 -10.73 12.87
N ALA A 69 -0.33 -10.22 14.10
CA ALA A 69 -1.35 -10.46 15.11
C ALA A 69 -2.62 -9.72 14.68
N LYS A 70 -3.74 -10.45 14.56
CA LYS A 70 -5.06 -9.86 14.28
C LYS A 70 -5.33 -8.72 15.26
N THR A 71 -5.98 -7.65 14.79
CA THR A 71 -6.41 -6.58 15.71
C THR A 71 -7.42 -7.14 16.71
N ARG A 72 -7.55 -6.50 17.88
CA ARG A 72 -8.58 -6.90 18.86
C ARG A 72 -10.00 -6.85 18.28
N ILE A 73 -10.26 -5.92 17.36
CA ILE A 73 -11.56 -5.80 16.70
C ILE A 73 -11.80 -7.02 15.79
N GLU A 74 -10.81 -7.40 14.99
CA GLU A 74 -10.87 -8.60 14.14
C GLU A 74 -11.05 -9.87 14.95
N ALA A 75 -10.24 -10.04 16.00
CA ALA A 75 -10.31 -11.21 16.86
C ALA A 75 -11.70 -11.34 17.53
N ALA A 76 -12.27 -10.22 17.99
CA ALA A 76 -13.60 -10.21 18.59
C ALA A 76 -14.72 -10.48 17.57
N TYR A 77 -14.61 -9.95 16.35
CA TYR A 77 -15.54 -10.26 15.27
C TYR A 77 -15.51 -11.76 14.90
N GLU A 78 -14.32 -12.33 14.71
CA GLU A 78 -14.16 -13.75 14.40
C GLU A 78 -14.61 -14.68 15.53
N ALA A 79 -14.44 -14.26 16.78
CA ALA A 79 -14.95 -14.97 17.95
C ALA A 79 -16.47 -14.85 18.10
N GLY A 80 -17.14 -14.02 17.29
CA GLY A 80 -18.58 -13.76 17.38
C GLY A 80 -18.97 -12.83 18.54
N GLU A 81 -18.01 -12.13 19.14
CA GLU A 81 -18.22 -11.16 20.21
C GLU A 81 -18.72 -9.81 19.67
N LEU A 82 -18.36 -9.47 18.42
CA LEU A 82 -18.87 -8.31 17.68
C LEU A 82 -19.65 -8.77 16.46
N ASP A 83 -20.76 -8.08 16.17
CA ASP A 83 -21.39 -8.15 14.85
C ASP A 83 -20.60 -7.35 13.80
N LEU A 84 -20.91 -7.57 12.52
CA LEU A 84 -20.22 -6.94 11.39
C LEU A 84 -20.33 -5.40 11.41
N GLU A 85 -21.51 -4.87 11.70
CA GLU A 85 -21.75 -3.41 11.71
C GLU A 85 -20.92 -2.73 12.80
N THR A 86 -20.86 -3.33 13.98
CA THR A 86 -20.08 -2.85 15.11
C THR A 86 -18.59 -2.96 14.83
N ALA A 87 -18.13 -4.08 14.26
CA ALA A 87 -16.73 -4.27 13.90
C ALA A 87 -16.26 -3.22 12.88
N LEU A 88 -17.05 -2.98 11.82
CA LEU A 88 -16.74 -1.97 10.80
C LEU A 88 -16.72 -0.55 11.38
N ILE A 89 -17.69 -0.18 12.23
CA ILE A 89 -17.66 1.14 12.89
C ILE A 89 -16.45 1.24 13.82
N TYR A 90 -16.11 0.20 14.57
CA TYR A 90 -14.93 0.23 15.44
C TYR A 90 -13.63 0.33 14.66
N GLN A 91 -13.53 -0.30 13.48
CA GLN A 91 -12.40 -0.12 12.58
C GLN A 91 -12.30 1.34 12.13
N VAL A 92 -13.38 1.96 11.66
CA VAL A 92 -13.36 3.39 11.27
C VAL A 92 -13.07 4.30 12.48
N LEU A 93 -13.62 4.02 13.66
CA LEU A 93 -13.33 4.78 14.88
C LEU A 93 -11.88 4.65 15.31
N SER A 94 -11.26 3.48 15.17
CA SER A 94 -9.84 3.27 15.50
C SER A 94 -8.89 4.18 14.71
N VAL A 95 -9.41 4.73 13.61
CA VAL A 95 -8.71 5.61 12.69
C VAL A 95 -9.14 7.07 12.91
N ARG A 96 -10.44 7.36 12.84
CA ARG A 96 -10.98 8.74 12.81
C ARG A 96 -11.16 9.38 14.18
N ALA A 97 -11.48 8.56 15.17
CA ALA A 97 -11.88 9.03 16.49
C ALA A 97 -11.49 7.98 17.53
N PRO A 98 -10.17 7.71 17.70
CA PRO A 98 -9.69 6.66 18.60
C PRO A 98 -10.10 6.89 20.06
N ASP A 99 -10.40 8.14 20.42
CA ASP A 99 -10.98 8.55 21.70
C ASP A 99 -12.42 8.07 21.90
N GLN A 100 -13.18 7.85 20.83
CA GLN A 100 -14.55 7.31 20.84
C GLN A 100 -14.60 5.78 20.78
N LEU A 101 -13.51 5.13 20.36
CA LEU A 101 -13.40 3.66 20.37
C LEU A 101 -13.44 3.12 21.81
N PRO A 102 -14.14 2.02 22.13
CA PRO A 102 -14.09 1.46 23.48
C PRO A 102 -12.66 1.05 23.87
N ALA A 103 -12.27 1.34 25.11
CA ALA A 103 -10.89 1.17 25.59
C ALA A 103 -10.32 -0.24 25.38
N ILE A 104 -11.15 -1.29 25.41
CA ILE A 104 -10.70 -2.66 25.21
C ILE A 104 -10.16 -2.91 23.79
N TYR A 105 -10.68 -2.17 22.81
CA TYR A 105 -10.33 -2.26 21.39
C TYR A 105 -9.28 -1.24 20.97
N ARG A 106 -8.87 -0.31 21.85
CA ARG A 106 -7.78 0.62 21.57
C ARG A 106 -6.45 -0.12 21.62
N GLU A 107 -5.71 -0.07 20.53
CA GLU A 107 -4.39 -0.69 20.41
C GLU A 107 -3.37 0.34 19.97
N SER A 108 -2.32 0.48 20.77
CA SER A 108 -1.15 1.30 20.48
C SER A 108 -0.05 0.39 19.95
N SER A 109 -0.16 -0.08 18.72
CA SER A 109 1.00 -0.45 17.89
C SER A 109 0.61 -1.22 16.65
N GLY A 110 1.17 -0.76 15.54
CA GLY A 110 1.32 -1.46 14.29
C GLY A 110 2.48 -0.83 13.54
N LEU A 111 2.92 -1.44 12.46
CA LEU A 111 3.59 -0.68 11.41
C LEU A 111 2.59 0.37 10.91
N ALA A 112 2.98 1.64 10.78
CA ALA A 112 2.15 2.61 10.06
C ALA A 112 1.93 2.09 8.63
N VAL A 113 0.69 2.19 8.15
CA VAL A 113 0.29 1.77 6.81
C VAL A 113 -0.69 2.80 6.25
N CYS A 114 -1.02 2.67 4.96
CA CYS A 114 -2.12 3.40 4.36
C CYS A 114 -3.43 3.08 5.09
N GLY A 115 -4.19 4.12 5.41
CA GLY A 115 -5.44 4.01 6.14
C GLY A 115 -6.67 3.87 5.24
N THR A 116 -6.54 4.20 3.95
CA THR A 116 -7.58 4.12 2.89
C THR A 116 -8.40 2.84 2.89
N PRO A 117 -7.81 1.63 3.07
CA PRO A 117 -8.58 0.39 3.11
C PRO A 117 -9.75 0.41 4.12
N HIS A 118 -9.60 1.12 5.26
CA HIS A 118 -10.61 1.14 6.34
C HIS A 118 -11.88 1.85 5.91
N LEU A 119 -11.70 2.92 5.16
CA LEU A 119 -12.77 3.74 4.65
C LEU A 119 -13.46 3.01 3.50
N VAL A 120 -12.68 2.49 2.55
CA VAL A 120 -13.20 1.78 1.37
C VAL A 120 -14.01 0.55 1.78
N GLN A 121 -13.55 -0.22 2.76
CA GLN A 121 -14.28 -1.39 3.26
C GLN A 121 -15.64 -1.01 3.84
N ALA A 122 -15.65 -0.08 4.80
CA ALA A 122 -16.87 0.33 5.47
C ALA A 122 -17.86 0.97 4.48
N MET A 123 -17.38 1.80 3.56
CA MET A 123 -18.21 2.45 2.54
C MET A 123 -18.74 1.47 1.50
N SER A 124 -17.95 0.48 1.07
CA SER A 124 -18.41 -0.57 0.16
C SER A 124 -19.48 -1.47 0.79
N ALA A 125 -19.42 -1.70 2.10
CA ALA A 125 -20.40 -2.50 2.83
C ALA A 125 -21.71 -1.74 3.09
N ALA A 126 -21.65 -0.41 3.26
CA ALA A 126 -22.75 0.43 3.71
C ALA A 126 -24.09 0.24 2.98
N PRO A 127 -24.16 0.10 1.63
CA PRO A 127 -25.42 -0.07 0.93
C PRO A 127 -26.21 -1.34 1.33
N ASN A 128 -25.53 -2.34 1.89
CA ASN A 128 -26.11 -3.63 2.28
C ASN A 128 -26.37 -3.74 3.79
N LEU A 129 -26.05 -2.71 4.56
CA LEU A 129 -26.15 -2.67 6.01
C LEU A 129 -27.27 -1.73 6.47
N SER A 130 -27.57 -1.75 7.77
CA SER A 130 -28.70 -1.02 8.35
C SER A 130 -28.63 0.50 8.11
N ALA A 131 -29.80 1.16 8.14
CA ALA A 131 -29.86 2.61 8.05
C ALA A 131 -29.16 3.32 9.24
N ASP A 132 -29.12 2.66 10.41
CA ASP A 132 -28.35 3.14 11.56
C ASP A 132 -26.86 3.11 11.26
N PHE A 133 -26.35 1.99 10.73
CA PHE A 133 -24.96 1.88 10.29
C PHE A 133 -24.60 2.96 9.26
N GLN A 134 -25.43 3.15 8.23
CA GLN A 134 -25.20 4.17 7.21
C GLN A 134 -25.16 5.59 7.80
N THR A 135 -26.02 5.87 8.79
CA THR A 135 -26.04 7.16 9.49
C THR A 135 -24.79 7.36 10.35
N ARG A 136 -24.37 6.34 11.09
CA ARG A 136 -23.17 6.38 11.94
C ARG A 136 -21.91 6.52 11.10
N LEU A 137 -21.77 5.71 10.05
CA LEU A 137 -20.64 5.79 9.13
C LEU A 137 -20.59 7.16 8.45
N GLY A 138 -21.73 7.68 7.99
CA GLY A 138 -21.82 8.99 7.35
C GLY A 138 -21.26 10.13 8.21
N LYS A 139 -21.44 10.08 9.53
CA LYS A 139 -20.86 11.07 10.47
C LYS A 139 -19.35 10.94 10.63
N LEU A 140 -18.76 9.79 10.31
CA LEU A 140 -17.33 9.55 10.48
C LEU A 140 -16.52 9.84 9.20
N VAL A 141 -17.16 9.73 8.02
CA VAL A 141 -16.46 9.74 6.73
C VAL A 141 -16.84 10.89 5.79
N LYS A 142 -17.94 11.63 6.06
CA LYS A 142 -18.38 12.72 5.15
C LYS A 142 -17.85 14.09 5.53
N ASP A 143 -17.38 14.27 6.76
CA ASP A 143 -16.90 15.56 7.23
C ASP A 143 -15.44 15.73 6.81
N ARG A 144 -15.21 16.76 5.98
CA ARG A 144 -13.87 17.25 5.67
C ARG A 144 -13.38 18.11 6.83
N PRO A 145 -12.08 18.04 7.20
CA PRO A 145 -11.55 18.89 8.26
C PRO A 145 -11.73 20.37 7.94
N ASP A 146 -12.12 21.17 8.94
CA ASP A 146 -11.94 22.62 8.88
C ASP A 146 -10.44 22.93 9.10
N ALA A 147 -9.91 23.89 8.37
CA ALA A 147 -8.51 24.33 8.48
C ALA A 147 -8.40 25.86 8.55
N GLN A 148 -7.37 26.35 9.24
CA GLN A 148 -7.08 27.77 9.39
C GLN A 148 -6.66 28.43 8.07
N HIS A 149 -5.90 27.71 7.26
CA HIS A 149 -5.31 28.20 6.02
C HIS A 149 -5.55 27.24 4.88
N ASN A 150 -5.57 27.76 3.66
CA ASN A 150 -5.44 26.95 2.46
C ASN A 150 -4.67 27.69 1.37
N LEU A 151 -3.96 26.93 0.54
CA LEU A 151 -3.16 27.43 -0.57
C LEU A 151 -3.37 26.55 -1.80
N LEU A 152 -3.29 27.18 -2.97
CA LEU A 152 -3.23 26.44 -4.23
C LEU A 152 -1.80 26.04 -4.53
N SER A 153 -1.62 24.83 -5.05
CA SER A 153 -0.33 24.43 -5.60
C SER A 153 0.03 25.30 -6.80
N PRO A 154 1.33 25.56 -7.06
CA PRO A 154 1.76 26.41 -8.18
C PRO A 154 1.20 26.00 -9.55
N SER A 155 1.02 24.70 -9.80
CA SER A 155 0.39 24.19 -11.03
C SER A 155 -1.12 24.42 -11.11
N GLY A 156 -1.77 24.70 -9.98
CA GLY A 156 -3.22 24.90 -9.88
C GLY A 156 -4.02 23.59 -9.86
N HIS A 157 -3.39 22.44 -9.59
CA HIS A 157 -4.08 21.15 -9.52
C HIS A 157 -4.59 20.79 -8.12
N PHE A 158 -3.99 21.36 -7.06
CA PHE A 158 -4.31 21.00 -5.68
C PHE A 158 -4.65 22.22 -4.83
N ARG A 159 -5.52 21.99 -3.85
CA ARG A 159 -5.75 22.89 -2.71
C ARG A 159 -5.30 22.19 -1.43
N VAL A 160 -4.29 22.75 -0.79
CA VAL A 160 -3.75 22.23 0.48
C VAL A 160 -4.34 23.03 1.63
N HIS A 161 -5.00 22.33 2.55
CA HIS A 161 -5.59 22.86 3.78
C HIS A 161 -4.71 22.49 4.96
N TYR A 162 -4.39 23.45 5.83
CA TYR A 162 -3.50 23.21 6.97
C TYR A 162 -3.75 24.16 8.14
N ASP A 163 -3.28 23.74 9.31
CA ASP A 163 -3.30 24.53 10.53
C ASP A 163 -1.88 24.95 10.94
N THR A 164 -1.77 26.10 11.60
CA THR A 164 -0.52 26.60 12.22
C THR A 164 -0.58 26.57 13.76
N GLU A 165 -1.76 26.28 14.31
CA GLU A 165 -2.00 26.15 15.74
C GLU A 165 -2.93 24.96 16.01
N GLY A 166 -2.79 24.34 17.19
CA GLY A 166 -3.62 23.20 17.60
C GLY A 166 -2.99 21.84 17.28
N VAL A 167 -3.81 20.78 17.33
CA VAL A 167 -3.33 19.40 17.19
C VAL A 167 -2.83 19.09 15.78
N ASN A 168 -3.48 19.64 14.75
CA ASN A 168 -3.14 19.43 13.34
C ASN A 168 -2.01 20.35 12.84
N ALA A 169 -1.44 21.18 13.71
CA ALA A 169 -0.51 22.21 13.28
C ALA A 169 0.75 21.61 12.64
N VAL A 170 1.18 22.17 11.51
CA VAL A 170 2.52 21.92 10.97
C VAL A 170 3.57 22.73 11.75
N SER A 171 4.85 22.36 11.62
CA SER A 171 5.95 23.17 12.15
C SER A 171 5.87 24.61 11.58
N PRO A 172 6.00 25.66 12.41
CA PRO A 172 5.96 27.05 11.93
C PRO A 172 7.27 27.51 11.28
N GLN A 173 8.20 26.60 11.02
CA GLN A 173 9.48 26.92 10.36
C GLN A 173 9.23 27.41 8.94
N ASP A 174 9.86 28.54 8.59
CA ASP A 174 9.79 29.24 7.31
C ASP A 174 11.17 29.86 7.07
N ASP A 175 12.07 29.07 6.48
CA ASP A 175 13.49 29.43 6.35
C ASP A 175 13.72 30.46 5.22
N ASP A 176 12.82 30.54 4.24
CA ASP A 176 12.90 31.48 3.11
C ASP A 176 12.12 32.80 3.35
N ALA A 177 11.38 32.87 4.47
CA ALA A 177 10.58 34.00 4.93
C ALA A 177 9.47 34.41 3.94
N ASN A 178 8.87 33.45 3.25
CA ASN A 178 7.77 33.67 2.32
C ASN A 178 6.38 33.72 3.00
N ASN A 179 6.30 33.46 4.31
CA ASN A 179 5.09 33.32 5.15
C ASN A 179 4.28 32.04 4.92
N ILE A 180 4.90 31.00 4.37
CA ILE A 180 4.37 29.65 4.20
C ILE A 180 5.32 28.73 4.96
N PRO A 181 4.82 27.82 5.81
CA PRO A 181 5.70 26.86 6.46
C PRO A 181 6.45 25.98 5.46
N ASP A 182 7.73 25.71 5.70
CA ASP A 182 8.60 24.91 4.81
C ASP A 182 7.99 23.52 4.48
N TYR A 183 7.26 22.94 5.45
CA TYR A 183 6.55 21.68 5.26
C TYR A 183 5.47 21.78 4.18
N ILE A 184 4.74 22.89 4.17
CA ILE A 184 3.67 23.17 3.19
C ILE A 184 4.28 23.48 1.83
N ASP A 185 5.37 24.25 1.76
CA ASP A 185 6.09 24.48 0.51
C ASP A 185 6.56 23.18 -0.14
N LEU A 186 7.13 22.28 0.67
CA LEU A 186 7.52 20.95 0.18
C LEU A 186 6.30 20.12 -0.25
N ALA A 187 5.22 20.11 0.53
CA ALA A 187 4.01 19.37 0.17
C ALA A 187 3.41 19.85 -1.17
N LEU A 188 3.31 21.16 -1.38
CA LEU A 188 2.83 21.75 -2.64
C LEU A 188 3.72 21.35 -3.83
N ALA A 189 5.05 21.42 -3.66
CA ALA A 189 6.00 21.03 -4.70
C ALA A 189 5.94 19.53 -5.02
N VAL A 190 5.79 18.69 -3.99
CA VAL A 190 5.65 17.24 -4.14
C VAL A 190 4.35 16.90 -4.87
N LEU A 191 3.22 17.49 -4.49
CA LEU A 191 1.92 17.28 -5.15
C LEU A 191 1.98 17.61 -6.65
N ASP A 192 2.54 18.77 -7.02
CA ASP A 192 2.72 19.15 -8.42
C ASP A 192 3.61 18.17 -9.19
N SER A 193 4.68 17.69 -8.55
CA SER A 193 5.57 16.69 -9.14
C SER A 193 4.88 15.33 -9.33
N THR A 194 4.04 14.94 -8.38
CA THR A 194 3.25 13.69 -8.41
C THR A 194 2.19 13.77 -9.51
N TRP A 195 1.48 14.89 -9.66
CA TRP A 195 0.56 15.09 -10.80
C TRP A 195 1.28 14.98 -12.14
N THR A 196 2.42 15.67 -12.27
CA THR A 196 3.24 15.59 -13.50
C THR A 196 3.64 14.14 -13.79
N LEU A 197 4.04 13.39 -12.77
CA LEU A 197 4.42 11.98 -12.93
C LEU A 197 3.21 11.12 -13.33
N GLU A 198 2.19 11.05 -12.49
CA GLU A 198 1.11 10.08 -12.63
C GLU A 198 0.17 10.41 -13.79
N ILE A 199 -0.20 11.69 -13.95
CA ILE A 199 -1.14 12.10 -14.98
C ILE A 199 -0.42 12.33 -16.30
N GLU A 200 0.59 13.21 -16.33
CA GLU A 200 1.16 13.66 -17.60
C GLU A 200 2.17 12.66 -18.20
N ARG A 201 2.98 12.01 -17.36
CA ARG A 201 4.04 11.09 -17.84
C ARG A 201 3.58 9.64 -17.91
N LEU A 202 2.90 9.14 -16.87
CA LEU A 202 2.39 7.77 -16.84
C LEU A 202 1.06 7.63 -17.58
N GLY A 203 0.32 8.73 -17.75
CA GLY A 203 -0.86 8.80 -18.61
C GLY A 203 -2.16 8.35 -17.93
N TYR A 204 -2.21 8.31 -16.60
CA TYR A 204 -3.46 8.00 -15.89
C TYR A 204 -4.48 9.13 -16.08
N ASN A 205 -5.76 8.80 -16.00
CA ASN A 205 -6.82 9.80 -15.96
C ASN A 205 -6.73 10.59 -14.64
N PRO A 206 -7.03 11.90 -14.67
CA PRO A 206 -7.13 12.68 -13.43
C PRO A 206 -8.23 12.13 -12.52
N PRO A 207 -8.12 12.31 -11.18
CA PRO A 207 -9.16 11.90 -10.24
C PRO A 207 -10.52 12.51 -10.56
N PRO A 208 -11.64 11.85 -10.21
CA PRO A 208 -12.97 12.44 -10.39
C PRO A 208 -13.15 13.73 -9.60
N SER A 209 -13.69 14.76 -10.25
CA SER A 209 -14.03 16.03 -9.58
C SER A 209 -15.15 15.84 -8.56
N ASP A 210 -15.03 16.54 -7.44
CA ASP A 210 -16.05 16.63 -6.39
C ASP A 210 -17.07 17.77 -6.62
N ASN A 211 -16.91 18.53 -7.71
CA ASN A 211 -17.72 19.69 -8.11
C ASN A 211 -17.64 20.89 -7.14
N GLY A 212 -16.44 21.22 -6.68
CA GLY A 212 -16.18 22.45 -5.94
C GLY A 212 -16.26 22.29 -4.41
N LEU A 213 -16.28 21.05 -3.92
CA LEU A 213 -16.19 20.81 -2.47
C LEU A 213 -14.78 21.19 -2.00
N GLY A 214 -14.61 21.47 -0.70
CA GLY A 214 -13.30 21.90 -0.20
C GLY A 214 -12.85 23.30 -0.62
N GLY A 215 -13.62 24.01 -1.45
CA GLY A 215 -13.45 25.44 -1.71
C GLY A 215 -13.03 25.82 -3.12
N GLY A 216 -12.90 24.85 -4.04
CA GLY A 216 -12.61 25.09 -5.45
C GLY A 216 -12.62 23.81 -6.28
N ASP A 217 -12.30 23.91 -7.57
CA ASP A 217 -12.27 22.76 -8.48
C ASP A 217 -10.97 21.93 -8.36
N GLU A 218 -9.99 22.42 -7.59
CA GLU A 218 -8.71 21.75 -7.36
C GLU A 218 -8.87 20.55 -6.42
N TYR A 219 -7.98 19.55 -6.53
CA TYR A 219 -8.05 18.38 -5.68
C TYR A 219 -7.63 18.72 -4.24
N ASP A 220 -8.48 18.44 -3.26
CA ASP A 220 -8.22 18.79 -1.86
C ASP A 220 -7.29 17.82 -1.13
N VAL A 221 -6.32 18.41 -0.42
CA VAL A 221 -5.38 17.72 0.46
C VAL A 221 -5.41 18.40 1.82
N TYR A 222 -5.74 17.66 2.87
CA TYR A 222 -5.78 18.15 4.24
C TYR A 222 -4.56 17.65 5.01
N ILE A 223 -3.78 18.58 5.56
CA ILE A 223 -2.66 18.27 6.44
C ILE A 223 -3.18 18.22 7.88
N VAL A 224 -3.15 17.05 8.49
CA VAL A 224 -3.76 16.76 9.79
C VAL A 224 -2.86 15.87 10.65
N GLU A 225 -3.13 15.79 11.94
CA GLU A 225 -2.41 14.87 12.83
C GLU A 225 -2.96 13.43 12.72
N LEU A 226 -2.14 12.49 12.25
CA LEU A 226 -2.52 11.08 12.04
C LEU A 226 -1.73 10.10 12.93
N GLY A 227 -0.83 10.60 13.78
CA GLY A 227 0.03 9.84 14.67
C GLY A 227 -0.59 9.48 16.03
N VAL A 228 -1.68 10.14 16.44
CA VAL A 228 -2.28 9.96 17.78
C VAL A 228 -2.87 8.56 17.97
N GLY A 229 -2.24 7.77 18.84
CA GLY A 229 -2.68 6.43 19.22
C GLY A 229 -2.16 5.34 18.29
N ARG A 230 -2.67 5.29 17.05
CA ARG A 230 -2.16 4.43 15.98
C ARG A 230 -1.81 5.32 14.79
N SER A 231 -0.54 5.29 14.38
CA SER A 231 -0.06 6.08 13.24
C SER A 231 -0.52 5.50 11.91
N PHE A 232 -1.01 6.36 11.03
CA PHE A 232 -1.31 6.08 9.63
C PHE A 232 -0.55 7.07 8.76
N TYR A 233 0.00 6.62 7.63
CA TYR A 233 0.71 7.55 6.75
C TYR A 233 -0.25 8.58 6.12
N GLY A 234 -1.36 8.10 5.58
CA GLY A 234 -2.35 8.94 4.93
C GLY A 234 -3.62 8.18 4.60
N PHE A 235 -4.52 8.92 3.95
CA PHE A 235 -5.82 8.45 3.50
C PHE A 235 -6.21 9.13 2.20
N ALA A 236 -6.80 8.37 1.30
CA ALA A 236 -7.72 8.85 0.28
C ALA A 236 -9.16 8.58 0.75
N TYR A 237 -9.92 9.64 1.01
CA TYR A 237 -11.29 9.55 1.50
C TYR A 237 -12.30 9.49 0.34
N PRO A 238 -12.98 8.36 0.11
CA PRO A 238 -14.00 8.28 -0.92
C PRO A 238 -15.24 9.09 -0.53
N GLY A 239 -15.80 9.87 -1.45
CA GLY A 239 -16.98 10.70 -1.20
C GLY A 239 -18.30 9.92 -1.22
N THR A 240 -18.34 8.81 -1.95
CA THR A 240 -19.50 7.93 -2.15
C THR A 240 -19.10 6.46 -2.24
N SER A 241 -20.06 5.55 -2.05
CA SER A 241 -19.89 4.09 -2.10
C SER A 241 -20.04 3.46 -3.49
N GLY A 242 -19.85 4.24 -4.56
CA GLY A 242 -19.96 3.78 -5.95
C GLY A 242 -18.73 3.01 -6.44
N ALA A 243 -18.86 2.39 -7.63
CA ALA A 243 -17.72 1.76 -8.31
C ALA A 243 -16.64 2.77 -8.73
N THR A 244 -17.02 4.05 -8.86
CA THR A 244 -16.11 5.18 -9.01
C THR A 244 -16.57 6.28 -8.08
N THR A 245 -15.65 7.10 -7.59
CA THR A 245 -15.97 8.12 -6.60
C THR A 245 -14.94 9.25 -6.62
N TYR A 246 -15.38 10.48 -6.31
CA TYR A 246 -14.45 11.56 -6.00
C TYR A 246 -13.86 11.33 -4.61
N SER A 247 -12.78 12.03 -4.29
CA SER A 247 -12.12 11.90 -3.00
C SER A 247 -11.39 13.18 -2.60
N HIS A 248 -10.86 13.18 -1.38
CA HIS A 248 -9.85 14.12 -0.90
C HIS A 248 -8.77 13.33 -0.17
N LEU A 249 -7.59 13.92 0.04
CA LEU A 249 -6.53 13.29 0.84
C LEU A 249 -6.51 13.86 2.27
N GLU A 250 -6.16 13.02 3.24
CA GLU A 250 -5.60 13.46 4.51
C GLU A 250 -4.17 12.91 4.64
N ILE A 251 -3.22 13.77 4.99
CA ILE A 251 -1.79 13.47 5.07
C ILE A 251 -1.28 13.96 6.43
N ASP A 252 -0.41 13.17 7.07
CA ASP A 252 0.13 13.52 8.39
C ASP A 252 0.87 14.87 8.36
N ASN A 253 0.81 15.62 9.46
CA ASN A 253 1.36 16.96 9.59
C ASN A 253 2.88 16.99 9.84
N ASN A 254 3.53 15.87 10.17
CA ASN A 254 4.96 15.87 10.49
C ASN A 254 5.71 14.55 10.25
N PHE A 255 5.03 13.40 10.23
CA PHE A 255 5.57 12.05 10.13
C PHE A 255 6.66 11.70 11.15
N THR A 256 6.55 12.18 12.39
CA THR A 256 7.56 12.00 13.45
C THR A 256 7.14 11.04 14.55
N ASP A 257 5.88 10.61 14.57
CA ASP A 257 5.38 9.67 15.57
C ASP A 257 6.06 8.31 15.55
N PRO A 258 6.15 7.61 16.70
CA PRO A 258 6.84 6.32 16.81
C PRO A 258 6.31 5.19 15.93
N GLY A 259 5.12 5.33 15.33
CA GLY A 259 4.55 4.36 14.39
C GLY A 259 5.24 4.35 13.02
N TYR A 260 5.89 5.45 12.64
CA TYR A 260 6.66 5.59 11.39
C TYR A 260 8.05 4.97 11.57
N LYS A 261 8.18 3.67 11.25
CA LYS A 261 9.38 2.88 11.57
C LYS A 261 10.41 2.88 10.44
N GLN A 262 9.97 2.60 9.22
CA GLN A 262 10.85 2.48 8.05
C GLN A 262 11.11 3.87 7.48
N THR A 263 10.05 4.55 7.05
CA THR A 263 10.10 5.86 6.40
C THR A 263 9.40 6.86 7.31
N HIS A 264 10.01 8.04 7.50
CA HIS A 264 9.53 9.05 8.45
C HIS A 264 9.95 10.45 7.97
N GLY A 265 9.40 11.49 8.60
CA GLY A 265 9.65 12.88 8.26
C GLY A 265 9.34 13.20 6.80
N LEU A 266 10.21 13.97 6.15
CA LEU A 266 9.97 14.47 4.79
C LEU A 266 10.01 13.38 3.71
N ASP A 267 10.70 12.27 3.97
CA ASP A 267 10.68 11.13 3.04
C ASP A 267 9.34 10.40 3.10
N ALA A 268 8.71 10.31 4.27
CA ALA A 268 7.35 9.78 4.40
C ALA A 268 6.35 10.67 3.67
N LEU A 269 6.42 12.00 3.86
CA LEU A 269 5.58 12.95 3.12
C LEU A 269 5.63 12.70 1.60
N ARG A 270 6.83 12.50 1.04
CA ARG A 270 7.03 12.24 -0.39
C ARG A 270 6.31 10.99 -0.86
N VAL A 271 6.64 9.84 -0.26
CA VAL A 271 6.07 8.55 -0.69
C VAL A 271 4.57 8.48 -0.41
N THR A 272 4.11 9.03 0.72
CA THR A 272 2.68 9.07 1.05
C THR A 272 1.88 9.90 0.06
N ILE A 273 2.36 11.07 -0.38
CA ILE A 273 1.64 11.83 -1.40
C ILE A 273 1.53 11.04 -2.71
N ALA A 274 2.59 10.36 -3.15
CA ALA A 274 2.52 9.50 -4.32
C ALA A 274 1.53 8.33 -4.12
N HIS A 275 1.57 7.67 -2.97
CA HIS A 275 0.69 6.54 -2.65
C HIS A 275 -0.80 6.95 -2.63
N GLU A 276 -1.13 7.99 -1.87
CA GLU A 276 -2.52 8.38 -1.62
C GLU A 276 -3.12 9.11 -2.83
N PHE A 277 -2.33 9.88 -3.58
CA PHE A 277 -2.80 10.44 -4.84
C PHE A 277 -3.04 9.34 -5.89
N HIS A 278 -2.27 8.26 -5.87
CA HIS A 278 -2.55 7.10 -6.71
C HIS A 278 -3.90 6.46 -6.38
N HIS A 279 -4.29 6.38 -5.10
CA HIS A 279 -5.65 5.96 -4.73
C HIS A 279 -6.74 6.89 -5.28
N ALA A 280 -6.54 8.21 -5.23
CA ALA A 280 -7.48 9.17 -5.81
C ALA A 280 -7.72 8.92 -7.31
N ILE A 281 -6.66 8.58 -8.05
CA ILE A 281 -6.73 8.17 -9.46
C ILE A 281 -7.47 6.85 -9.59
N GLN A 282 -7.11 5.83 -8.80
CA GLN A 282 -7.73 4.51 -8.83
C GLN A 282 -9.24 4.59 -8.57
N PHE A 283 -9.70 5.51 -7.73
CA PHE A 283 -11.13 5.74 -7.48
C PHE A 283 -11.89 6.25 -8.70
N GLY A 284 -11.20 6.81 -9.69
CA GLY A 284 -11.76 7.10 -11.02
C GLY A 284 -11.92 5.87 -11.91
N TYR A 285 -11.18 4.80 -11.64
CA TYR A 285 -11.26 3.53 -12.38
C TYR A 285 -12.16 2.51 -11.66
N TYR A 286 -11.81 2.12 -10.43
CA TYR A 286 -12.55 1.13 -9.65
C TYR A 286 -12.26 1.25 -8.14
N ALA A 287 -13.22 1.77 -7.39
CA ALA A 287 -13.10 2.14 -5.98
C ALA A 287 -13.59 1.06 -4.98
N THR A 288 -14.14 -0.07 -5.44
CA THR A 288 -14.75 -1.04 -4.52
C THR A 288 -13.72 -1.89 -3.79
N PHE A 289 -14.12 -2.34 -2.59
CA PHE A 289 -13.24 -3.03 -1.66
C PHE A 289 -12.64 -4.36 -2.15
N ASP A 290 -13.31 -5.08 -3.04
CA ASP A 290 -12.77 -6.30 -3.65
C ASP A 290 -11.53 -6.05 -4.52
N GLY A 291 -11.32 -4.79 -4.95
CA GLY A 291 -10.11 -4.32 -5.63
C GLY A 291 -8.95 -3.93 -4.71
N SER A 292 -9.14 -3.93 -3.39
CA SER A 292 -8.16 -3.41 -2.41
C SER A 292 -6.76 -4.00 -2.55
N TRP A 293 -6.64 -5.29 -2.89
CA TRP A 293 -5.32 -5.90 -3.08
C TRP A 293 -4.51 -5.22 -4.19
N TRP A 294 -5.17 -4.85 -5.31
CA TRP A 294 -4.51 -4.20 -6.45
C TRP A 294 -4.34 -2.70 -6.23
N GLN A 295 -5.28 -2.08 -5.51
CA GLN A 295 -5.17 -0.69 -5.04
C GLN A 295 -3.88 -0.50 -4.24
N GLU A 296 -3.72 -1.23 -3.13
CA GLU A 296 -2.53 -1.14 -2.28
C GLU A 296 -1.25 -1.58 -3.01
N SER A 297 -1.32 -2.66 -3.80
CA SER A 297 -0.17 -3.17 -4.56
C SER A 297 0.40 -2.13 -5.52
N THR A 298 -0.47 -1.45 -6.29
CA THR A 298 -0.02 -0.45 -7.26
C THR A 298 0.28 0.91 -6.63
N SER A 299 -0.37 1.28 -5.53
CA SER A 299 0.01 2.49 -4.77
C SER A 299 1.38 2.33 -4.11
N THR A 300 1.67 1.16 -3.53
CA THR A 300 3.00 0.84 -2.99
C THR A 300 4.07 0.78 -4.10
N TRP A 301 3.72 0.27 -5.29
CA TRP A 301 4.60 0.34 -6.46
C TRP A 301 4.84 1.79 -6.92
N MET A 302 3.84 2.66 -6.82
CA MET A 302 3.95 4.06 -7.23
C MET A 302 4.96 4.83 -6.37
N GLU A 303 5.08 4.50 -5.08
CA GLU A 303 6.12 5.04 -4.19
C GLU A 303 7.52 4.86 -4.79
N GLU A 304 7.85 3.64 -5.22
CA GLU A 304 9.14 3.29 -5.83
C GLU A 304 9.33 3.96 -7.19
N VAL A 305 8.26 4.10 -7.97
CA VAL A 305 8.30 4.80 -9.27
C VAL A 305 8.59 6.30 -9.09
N ALA A 306 8.00 6.92 -8.07
CA ALA A 306 8.13 8.34 -7.77
C ALA A 306 9.46 8.65 -7.06
N TYR A 307 9.86 7.82 -6.11
CA TYR A 307 11.01 8.03 -5.24
C TYR A 307 11.88 6.78 -5.12
N PRO A 308 12.61 6.37 -6.17
CA PRO A 308 13.45 5.15 -6.20
C PRO A 308 14.69 5.20 -5.28
N HIS A 309 14.78 6.19 -4.41
CA HIS A 309 15.82 6.33 -3.37
C HIS A 309 15.24 6.18 -1.96
N ILE A 310 13.91 6.05 -1.85
CA ILE A 310 13.17 5.85 -0.61
C ILE A 310 12.54 4.46 -0.72
N ASP A 311 13.32 3.43 -0.37
CA ASP A 311 12.94 2.02 -0.49
C ASP A 311 11.87 1.61 0.57
N ASP A 312 10.72 2.30 0.63
CA ASP A 312 9.67 2.07 1.63
C ASP A 312 9.05 0.68 1.49
N TYR A 313 8.76 0.26 0.24
CA TYR A 313 8.12 -1.02 -0.08
C TYR A 313 8.87 -2.26 0.47
N LEU A 314 10.18 -2.15 0.74
CA LEU A 314 11.00 -3.23 1.30
C LEU A 314 10.46 -3.74 2.64
N GLN A 315 9.79 -2.87 3.42
CA GLN A 315 9.20 -3.28 4.70
C GLN A 315 8.09 -4.32 4.52
N TYR A 316 7.45 -4.38 3.36
CA TYR A 316 6.32 -5.27 3.08
C TYR A 316 6.74 -6.60 2.44
N LEU A 317 7.93 -6.70 1.86
CA LEU A 317 8.33 -7.84 1.04
C LEU A 317 8.33 -9.18 1.79
N THR A 318 8.71 -9.18 3.07
CA THR A 318 8.74 -10.42 3.87
C THR A 318 7.35 -11.03 3.99
N TYR A 319 6.30 -10.21 4.09
CA TYR A 319 4.91 -10.65 4.24
C TYR A 319 4.33 -11.28 2.96
N PHE A 320 4.94 -11.01 1.81
CA PHE A 320 4.59 -11.66 0.55
C PHE A 320 5.46 -12.89 0.29
N LEU A 321 6.79 -12.72 0.33
CA LEU A 321 7.76 -13.76 -0.05
C LEU A 321 7.83 -14.93 0.93
N SER A 322 7.40 -14.76 2.19
CA SER A 322 7.34 -15.87 3.15
C SER A 322 6.15 -16.81 2.95
N GLU A 323 5.20 -16.46 2.08
CA GLU A 323 3.98 -17.23 1.85
C GLU A 323 3.77 -17.55 0.35
N PRO A 324 4.71 -18.25 -0.32
CA PRO A 324 4.63 -18.53 -1.75
C PRO A 324 3.44 -19.41 -2.16
N GLN A 325 2.80 -20.07 -1.19
CA GLN A 325 1.57 -20.85 -1.39
C GLN A 325 0.29 -20.00 -1.45
N ARG A 326 0.35 -18.74 -1.00
CA ARG A 326 -0.80 -17.81 -1.06
C ARG A 326 -0.97 -17.30 -2.49
N ALA A 327 -2.22 -17.11 -2.91
CA ALA A 327 -2.51 -16.51 -4.21
C ALA A 327 -2.17 -15.00 -4.19
N LEU A 328 -1.80 -14.45 -5.35
CA LEU A 328 -1.41 -13.05 -5.51
C LEU A 328 -2.46 -12.08 -4.95
N ASN A 329 -3.73 -12.32 -5.26
CA ASN A 329 -4.87 -11.52 -4.82
C ASN A 329 -5.49 -12.04 -3.51
N SER A 330 -4.73 -12.80 -2.71
CA SER A 330 -5.22 -13.34 -1.44
C SER A 330 -4.77 -12.50 -0.26
N GLY A 331 -5.65 -12.41 0.72
CA GLY A 331 -5.31 -11.93 2.04
C GLY A 331 -6.55 -11.50 2.80
N PRO A 332 -6.53 -11.60 4.14
CA PRO A 332 -7.47 -10.82 4.90
C PRO A 332 -7.25 -9.33 4.57
N TYR A 333 -8.31 -8.57 4.76
CA TYR A 333 -8.29 -7.13 4.76
C TYR A 333 -7.08 -6.57 5.56
N GLN A 334 -6.41 -5.53 5.04
CA GLN A 334 -5.18 -4.91 5.63
C GLN A 334 -3.96 -5.83 5.75
N SER A 335 -3.92 -6.95 5.02
CA SER A 335 -2.74 -7.83 5.09
C SER A 335 -1.53 -7.10 4.51
N LEU A 336 -0.42 -7.05 5.25
CA LEU A 336 0.88 -6.59 4.71
C LEU A 336 1.33 -7.37 3.46
N HIS A 337 0.70 -8.51 3.18
CA HIS A 337 0.84 -9.24 1.92
C HIS A 337 0.31 -8.46 0.70
N THR A 338 -0.76 -7.67 0.82
CA THR A 338 -1.27 -6.87 -0.31
C THR A 338 -0.27 -5.79 -0.69
N TYR A 339 0.30 -5.09 0.29
CA TYR A 339 1.43 -4.17 0.10
C TYR A 339 2.65 -4.90 -0.48
N GLY A 340 3.03 -6.03 0.09
CA GLY A 340 4.18 -6.82 -0.38
C GLY A 340 3.99 -7.38 -1.79
N SER A 341 2.75 -7.51 -2.27
CA SER A 341 2.46 -7.90 -3.64
C SER A 341 2.88 -6.84 -4.67
N ALA A 342 3.27 -5.64 -4.25
CA ALA A 342 3.83 -4.60 -5.12
C ALA A 342 5.05 -5.10 -5.92
N ILE A 343 5.77 -6.12 -5.43
CA ILE A 343 6.84 -6.77 -6.19
C ILE A 343 6.34 -7.41 -7.49
N PHE A 344 5.06 -7.79 -7.58
CA PHE A 344 4.45 -8.21 -8.83
C PHE A 344 4.26 -7.04 -9.80
N SER A 345 3.78 -5.89 -9.32
CA SER A 345 3.66 -4.65 -10.12
C SER A 345 5.01 -4.14 -10.60
N LEU A 346 6.06 -4.24 -9.77
CA LEU A 346 7.46 -3.98 -10.14
C LEU A 346 7.95 -4.96 -11.21
N PHE A 347 7.64 -6.26 -11.07
CA PHE A 347 7.97 -7.26 -12.07
C PHE A 347 7.31 -6.95 -13.42
N LEU A 348 6.03 -6.58 -13.43
CA LEU A 348 5.33 -6.17 -14.64
C LEU A 348 5.97 -4.94 -15.29
N ASP A 349 6.26 -3.89 -14.50
CA ASP A 349 6.94 -2.67 -14.96
C ASP A 349 8.28 -2.98 -15.64
N GLN A 350 9.14 -3.75 -14.95
CA GLN A 350 10.50 -4.02 -15.42
C GLN A 350 10.56 -5.02 -16.57
N HIS A 351 9.66 -6.00 -16.62
CA HIS A 351 9.72 -7.09 -17.59
C HIS A 351 8.91 -6.84 -18.85
N TYR A 352 7.71 -6.26 -18.73
CA TYR A 352 6.79 -6.05 -19.85
C TYR A 352 6.56 -4.56 -20.18
N GLY A 353 6.96 -3.66 -19.28
CA GLY A 353 6.85 -2.22 -19.47
C GLY A 353 5.86 -1.58 -18.51
N ARG A 354 6.24 -0.41 -18.01
CA ARG A 354 5.50 0.39 -17.02
C ARG A 354 4.01 0.58 -17.31
N GLU A 355 3.67 0.85 -18.57
CA GLU A 355 2.29 1.13 -18.98
C GLU A 355 1.31 -0.01 -18.67
N LEU A 356 1.80 -1.25 -18.49
CA LEU A 356 0.94 -2.40 -18.24
C LEU A 356 0.10 -2.23 -16.97
N ASN A 357 0.67 -1.64 -15.90
CA ASN A 357 -0.07 -1.36 -14.67
C ASN A 357 -1.26 -0.42 -14.92
N ARG A 358 -1.09 0.62 -15.74
CA ARG A 358 -2.18 1.54 -16.13
C ARG A 358 -3.20 0.85 -17.04
N LEU A 359 -2.75 0.08 -18.03
CA LEU A 359 -3.65 -0.62 -18.96
C LEU A 359 -4.56 -1.63 -18.22
N ILE A 360 -4.04 -2.28 -17.18
CA ILE A 360 -4.85 -3.11 -16.30
C ILE A 360 -5.95 -2.25 -15.65
N TRP A 361 -5.60 -1.13 -15.01
CA TRP A 361 -6.59 -0.22 -14.39
C TRP A 361 -7.66 0.28 -15.37
N GLU A 362 -7.28 0.61 -16.60
CA GLU A 362 -8.21 1.00 -17.66
C GLU A 362 -9.20 -0.11 -18.00
N GLU A 363 -8.74 -1.37 -18.11
CA GLU A 363 -9.62 -2.52 -18.31
C GLU A 363 -10.54 -2.71 -17.09
N LEU A 364 -10.03 -2.63 -15.86
CA LEU A 364 -10.85 -2.79 -14.66
C LEU A 364 -11.96 -1.75 -14.59
N GLY A 365 -11.66 -0.50 -14.93
CA GLY A 365 -12.65 0.58 -14.99
C GLY A 365 -13.69 0.40 -16.09
N GLN A 366 -13.29 -0.05 -17.28
CA GLN A 366 -14.23 -0.37 -18.36
C GLN A 366 -15.16 -1.53 -18.01
N ARG A 367 -14.64 -2.54 -17.31
CA ARG A 367 -15.39 -3.75 -16.93
C ARG A 367 -16.17 -3.59 -15.65
N LYS A 368 -15.82 -2.60 -14.82
CA LYS A 368 -16.33 -2.41 -13.46
C LYS A 368 -16.14 -3.67 -12.62
N SER A 369 -14.95 -4.28 -12.74
CA SER A 369 -14.62 -5.52 -12.05
C SER A 369 -13.12 -5.73 -11.96
N VAL A 370 -12.67 -6.35 -10.86
CA VAL A 370 -11.28 -6.76 -10.60
C VAL A 370 -11.02 -8.25 -10.84
N HIS A 371 -11.89 -8.93 -11.59
CA HIS A 371 -11.65 -10.35 -11.93
C HIS A 371 -10.33 -10.53 -12.69
N LEU A 372 -9.57 -11.58 -12.35
CA LEU A 372 -8.27 -11.87 -12.96
C LEU A 372 -8.34 -12.15 -14.47
N ASP A 373 -9.51 -12.48 -15.02
CA ASP A 373 -9.71 -12.59 -16.47
C ASP A 373 -9.47 -11.26 -17.20
N HIS A 374 -9.70 -10.13 -16.52
CA HIS A 374 -9.40 -8.80 -17.06
C HIS A 374 -7.90 -8.51 -17.07
N PHE A 375 -7.17 -8.98 -16.06
CA PHE A 375 -5.72 -8.94 -16.04
C PHE A 375 -5.15 -9.81 -17.18
N ASP A 376 -5.66 -11.04 -17.32
CA ASP A 376 -5.25 -11.95 -18.40
C ASP A 376 -5.52 -11.36 -19.79
N HIS A 377 -6.67 -10.69 -19.98
CA HIS A 377 -6.99 -10.01 -21.23
C HIS A 377 -5.97 -8.93 -21.63
N VAL A 378 -5.54 -8.09 -20.68
CA VAL A 378 -4.53 -7.05 -20.94
C VAL A 378 -3.14 -7.68 -21.12
N ILE A 379 -2.76 -8.61 -20.25
CA ILE A 379 -1.45 -9.26 -20.28
C ILE A 379 -1.22 -10.02 -21.60
N ARG A 380 -2.26 -10.63 -22.18
CA ARG A 380 -2.16 -11.33 -23.48
C ARG A 380 -1.69 -10.46 -24.65
N GLN A 381 -1.75 -9.14 -24.50
CA GLN A 381 -1.27 -8.20 -25.52
C GLN A 381 0.27 -8.14 -25.57
N VAL A 382 0.94 -8.45 -24.45
CA VAL A 382 2.41 -8.41 -24.32
C VAL A 382 3.02 -9.79 -24.08
N GLU A 383 2.27 -10.72 -23.48
CA GLU A 383 2.66 -12.11 -23.25
C GLU A 383 1.53 -13.04 -23.73
N PRO A 384 1.61 -13.64 -24.93
CA PRO A 384 0.55 -14.48 -25.51
C PRO A 384 0.08 -15.65 -24.62
N GLY A 385 0.96 -16.15 -23.74
CA GLY A 385 0.63 -17.15 -22.74
C GLY A 385 -0.35 -16.69 -21.66
N GLY A 386 -0.50 -15.38 -21.49
CA GLY A 386 -1.37 -14.74 -20.51
C GLY A 386 -0.82 -14.78 -19.09
N LEU A 387 -1.68 -14.46 -18.12
CA LEU A 387 -1.35 -14.36 -16.70
C LEU A 387 -0.72 -15.65 -16.15
N GLY A 388 -1.11 -16.82 -16.67
CA GLY A 388 -0.54 -18.10 -16.26
C GLY A 388 0.97 -18.23 -16.52
N VAL A 389 1.45 -17.74 -17.67
CA VAL A 389 2.89 -17.74 -17.99
C VAL A 389 3.61 -16.69 -17.15
N VAL A 390 3.07 -15.48 -17.08
CA VAL A 390 3.60 -14.38 -16.25
C VAL A 390 3.77 -14.82 -14.79
N MET A 391 2.78 -15.49 -14.20
CA MET A 391 2.87 -15.99 -12.83
C MET A 391 3.96 -17.07 -12.66
N GLY A 392 4.15 -17.92 -13.68
CA GLY A 392 5.22 -18.91 -13.69
C GLY A 392 6.61 -18.26 -13.73
N GLU A 393 6.79 -17.25 -14.58
CA GLU A 393 8.03 -16.48 -14.67
C GLU A 393 8.30 -15.72 -13.38
N PHE A 394 7.31 -14.99 -12.87
CA PHE A 394 7.38 -14.28 -11.61
C PHE A 394 7.82 -15.18 -10.44
N ALA A 395 7.27 -16.40 -10.36
CA ALA A 395 7.68 -17.38 -9.35
C ALA A 395 9.16 -17.79 -9.47
N VAL A 396 9.67 -17.91 -10.70
CA VAL A 396 11.10 -18.21 -10.95
C VAL A 396 11.99 -17.03 -10.53
N TRP A 397 11.59 -15.80 -10.85
CA TRP A 397 12.30 -14.58 -10.44
C TRP A 397 12.39 -14.47 -8.91
N ASN A 398 11.31 -14.79 -8.18
CA ASN A 398 11.31 -14.79 -6.72
C ASN A 398 12.12 -15.96 -6.11
N TYR A 399 12.38 -17.02 -6.87
CA TYR A 399 13.18 -18.16 -6.43
C TYR A 399 14.69 -17.89 -6.50
N PHE A 400 15.19 -17.27 -7.57
CA PHE A 400 16.63 -17.10 -7.78
C PHE A 400 17.18 -15.83 -7.11
N THR A 401 17.17 -15.82 -5.77
CA THR A 401 17.61 -14.71 -4.92
C THR A 401 18.73 -15.13 -3.95
N ASN A 402 19.56 -14.17 -3.50
CA ASN A 402 20.62 -14.39 -2.49
C ASN A 402 21.55 -15.56 -2.87
N ASN A 403 21.74 -16.56 -2.01
CA ASN A 403 22.59 -17.73 -2.31
C ASN A 403 22.09 -18.60 -3.49
N ARG A 404 20.87 -18.36 -3.97
CA ARG A 404 20.31 -18.99 -5.17
C ARG A 404 20.46 -18.13 -6.42
N TYR A 405 20.93 -16.89 -6.29
CA TYR A 405 21.06 -15.96 -7.41
C TYR A 405 21.79 -16.59 -8.60
N ARG A 406 21.23 -16.35 -9.78
CA ARG A 406 21.83 -16.66 -11.08
C ARG A 406 21.49 -15.51 -12.02
N ASP A 407 22.45 -15.07 -12.82
CA ASP A 407 22.15 -14.15 -13.92
C ASP A 407 21.13 -14.80 -14.88
N PRO A 408 20.06 -14.11 -15.33
CA PRO A 408 19.79 -12.67 -15.20
C PRO A 408 18.78 -12.27 -14.09
N TYR A 409 18.52 -13.13 -13.11
CA TYR A 409 17.46 -12.93 -12.10
C TYR A 409 17.79 -11.80 -11.09
N TYR A 410 16.92 -11.53 -10.11
CA TYR A 410 17.18 -10.50 -9.09
C TYR A 410 18.47 -10.84 -8.31
N ALA A 411 19.43 -9.92 -8.29
CA ALA A 411 20.72 -10.06 -7.59
C ALA A 411 20.58 -10.03 -6.07
#